data_AF-A0AA85KHQ3-F1
#
_entry.id   AF-A0AA85KHQ3-F1
#
_cell.length_a   1.000
_cell.length_b   1.000
_cell.length_c   1.000
_cell.angle_alpha   90.00
_cell.angle_beta   90.00
_cell.angle_gamma   90.00
#
_symmetry.space_group_name_H-M   'P 1'
#
loop_
_entity.id
_entity.type
_entity.pdbx_description
1 polymer ?
#
loop_
_entity_poly.entity_id
_entity_poly.type
_entity_poly.pdbx_seq_one_letter_code
_entity_poly.pdbx_strand_id
1 'polypeptide(L)'
;MLWVLVSCLESFVGTQGVCGSTPSRYLLELILQSIKCRYLPTSDVCVRCDDTSSFVDNLCQILLTIAAERNNGPISIGLIFEQAEKLCDGESLVLPLIVGLGSIVNEKLCYTNSLDTPVLFTVLVTRLPWEKFNFGTFYFEPYVIPIESYSREQLTRLLLSLSPAGASESRFKRFVDLLLTVCFPVCRNAGELIHLMNINWRAFDEPVTKGLVAPDDEWGQWKLAQPFLKRSLATLYLRHYADASVDSVSPKNATRQDFLELPYITRFLLIAAFIASYNPVHLIKNFCLRLLNG
;
A
#
# COMPACT_ATOMS: atom_id res chain seq x y z
N MET A 1 20.03 12.83 11.58
CA MET A 1 18.83 13.01 10.75
C MET A 1 17.65 12.36 11.46
N LEU A 2 16.65 13.15 11.81
CA LEU A 2 15.42 12.69 12.43
C LEU A 2 14.34 12.61 11.34
N TRP A 3 13.40 11.69 11.46
CA TRP A 3 12.29 11.61 10.51
C TRP A 3 11.01 11.12 11.17
N VAL A 4 9.88 11.52 10.59
CA VAL A 4 8.54 11.08 10.98
C VAL A 4 7.81 10.64 9.74
N LEU A 5 7.12 9.51 9.84
CA LEU A 5 6.27 8.99 8.79
C LEU A 5 4.83 9.34 9.11
N VAL A 6 4.17 9.95 8.13
CA VAL A 6 2.78 10.41 8.19
C VAL A 6 2.04 9.69 7.08
N SER A 7 1.05 8.86 7.44
CA SER A 7 0.16 8.26 6.44
C SER A 7 -0.91 9.26 6.05
N CYS A 8 -0.92 9.67 4.78
CA CYS A 8 -1.99 10.51 4.25
C CYS A 8 -3.32 9.76 4.10
N LEU A 9 -3.39 8.44 4.37
CA LEU A 9 -4.67 7.73 4.42
C LEU A 9 -5.39 7.94 5.75
N GLU A 10 -4.68 7.83 6.86
CA GLU A 10 -5.24 7.94 8.22
C GLU A 10 -5.87 9.31 8.47
N SER A 11 -5.41 10.35 7.78
CA SER A 11 -5.95 11.70 7.86
C SER A 11 -7.35 11.87 7.23
N PHE A 12 -7.78 10.97 6.32
CA PHE A 12 -9.07 11.11 5.61
C PHE A 12 -10.08 9.99 5.92
N VAL A 13 -9.72 8.99 6.72
CA VAL A 13 -10.60 7.84 7.05
C VAL A 13 -11.66 8.17 8.12
N GLY A 14 -11.53 9.29 8.84
CA GLY A 14 -12.39 9.61 9.99
C GLY A 14 -13.66 10.44 9.75
N THR A 15 -13.91 10.99 8.56
CA THR A 15 -14.95 12.05 8.39
C THR A 15 -16.35 11.55 8.01
N GLN A 16 -16.62 10.24 8.04
CA GLN A 16 -17.99 9.72 7.90
C GLN A 16 -18.78 9.74 9.23
N GLY A 17 -18.16 10.19 10.34
CA GLY A 17 -18.81 10.28 11.66
C GLY A 17 -18.66 11.66 12.29
N VAL A 18 -19.78 12.39 12.38
CA VAL A 18 -20.12 13.46 13.34
C VAL A 18 -18.95 14.00 14.22
N CYS A 19 -18.10 14.87 13.68
CA CYS A 19 -17.41 15.92 14.46
C CYS A 19 -16.85 16.98 13.50
N GLY A 20 -17.20 18.25 13.73
CA GLY A 20 -17.04 19.38 12.80
C GLY A 20 -15.62 19.92 12.58
N SER A 21 -14.58 19.08 12.55
CA SER A 21 -13.24 19.49 12.10
C SER A 21 -13.07 19.19 10.62
N THR A 22 -12.59 20.17 9.84
CA THR A 22 -12.21 19.93 8.44
C THR A 22 -11.12 18.85 8.36
N PRO A 23 -11.13 17.99 7.32
CA PRO A 23 -10.14 16.92 7.16
C PRO A 23 -8.69 17.44 7.11
N SER A 24 -8.51 18.69 6.64
CA SER A 24 -7.22 19.37 6.61
C SER A 24 -6.65 19.65 8.00
N ARG A 25 -7.49 20.13 8.93
CA ARG A 25 -7.07 20.42 10.30
C ARG A 25 -6.58 19.17 11.03
N TYR A 26 -7.29 18.06 10.88
CA TYR A 26 -6.90 16.80 11.50
C TYR A 26 -5.53 16.32 11.00
N LEU A 27 -5.25 16.44 9.70
CA LEU A 27 -3.92 16.15 9.16
C LEU A 27 -2.82 17.01 9.81
N LEU A 28 -3.04 18.32 9.94
CA LEU A 28 -2.06 19.24 10.55
C LEU A 28 -1.80 18.89 12.02
N GLU A 29 -2.85 18.63 12.80
CA GLU A 29 -2.73 18.21 14.19
C GLU A 29 -2.04 16.83 14.32
N LEU A 30 -2.32 15.89 13.41
CA LEU A 30 -1.62 14.60 13.33
C LEU A 30 -0.11 14.76 13.08
N ILE A 31 0.29 15.68 12.20
CA ILE A 31 1.71 15.98 11.94
C ILE A 31 2.37 16.46 13.24
N LEU A 32 1.79 17.44 13.93
CA LEU A 32 2.34 17.94 15.19
C LEU A 32 2.39 16.85 16.27
N GLN A 33 1.31 16.06 16.39
CA GLN A 33 1.23 14.97 17.37
C GLN A 33 2.27 13.89 17.10
N SER A 34 2.49 13.51 15.84
CA SER A 34 3.46 12.49 15.46
C SER A 34 4.90 12.90 15.76
N ILE A 35 5.24 14.18 15.55
CA ILE A 35 6.54 14.75 15.93
C ILE A 35 6.69 14.80 17.45
N LYS A 36 5.66 15.30 18.15
CA LYS A 36 5.64 15.41 19.62
C LYS A 36 5.80 14.04 20.28
N CYS A 37 4.96 13.06 19.95
CA CYS A 37 5.03 11.71 20.52
C CYS A 37 6.40 11.05 20.32
N ARG A 38 7.08 11.34 19.21
CA ARG A 38 8.35 10.70 18.87
C ARG A 38 9.57 11.38 19.51
N TYR A 39 9.53 12.70 19.68
CA TYR A 39 10.71 13.46 20.11
C TYR A 39 10.54 14.28 21.39
N LEU A 40 9.30 14.63 21.78
CA LEU A 40 8.97 15.45 22.95
C LEU A 40 7.75 14.88 23.72
N PRO A 41 7.81 13.63 24.22
CA PRO A 41 6.65 13.00 24.86
C PRO A 41 6.23 13.67 26.18
N THR A 42 7.16 14.33 26.88
CA THR A 42 6.96 14.95 28.19
C THR A 42 6.69 16.44 28.15
N SER A 43 6.71 17.06 26.96
CA SER A 43 6.57 18.51 26.83
C SER A 43 5.11 18.93 26.66
N ASP A 44 4.71 20.03 27.30
CA ASP A 44 3.35 20.59 27.26
C ASP A 44 3.05 21.43 25.99
N VAL A 45 3.84 21.26 24.92
CA VAL A 45 3.63 22.01 23.67
C VAL A 45 2.24 21.74 23.11
N CYS A 46 1.57 22.82 22.67
CA CYS A 46 0.25 22.77 22.06
C CYS A 46 0.31 22.07 20.70
N VAL A 47 -0.62 21.14 20.48
CA VAL A 47 -0.75 20.35 19.24
C VAL A 47 -1.97 20.81 18.43
N ARG A 48 -2.86 21.58 19.06
CA ARG A 48 -4.10 22.07 18.45
C ARG A 48 -3.79 23.21 17.49
N CYS A 49 -4.36 23.14 16.30
CA CYS A 49 -4.22 24.18 15.28
C CYS A 49 -5.60 24.61 14.81
N ASP A 50 -5.87 25.91 14.87
CA ASP A 50 -7.13 26.47 14.38
C ASP A 50 -6.99 26.96 12.92
N ASP A 51 -5.77 27.26 12.47
CA ASP A 51 -5.45 27.73 11.13
C ASP A 51 -4.04 27.29 10.67
N THR A 52 -3.69 27.56 9.42
CA THR A 52 -2.38 27.19 8.86
C THR A 52 -1.23 28.00 9.47
N SER A 53 -1.47 29.24 9.92
CA SER A 53 -0.43 30.05 10.55
C SER A 53 -0.07 29.54 11.94
N SER A 54 -1.07 29.22 12.78
CA SER A 54 -0.84 28.58 14.09
C SER A 54 -0.17 27.23 13.96
N PHE A 55 -0.48 26.44 12.91
CA PHE A 55 0.24 25.21 12.62
C PHE A 55 1.73 25.44 12.38
N VAL A 56 2.09 26.40 11.52
CA VAL A 56 3.49 26.71 11.23
C VAL A 56 4.22 27.21 12.49
N ASP A 57 3.57 28.06 13.29
CA ASP A 57 4.17 28.59 14.51
C ASP A 57 4.38 27.49 15.57
N ASN A 58 3.37 26.65 15.80
CA ASN A 58 3.47 25.50 16.68
C ASN A 58 4.57 24.53 16.21
N LEU A 59 4.66 24.28 14.91
CA LEU A 59 5.71 23.44 14.33
C LEU A 59 7.10 24.04 14.61
N CYS A 60 7.31 25.34 14.35
CA CYS A 60 8.57 26.02 14.67
C CYS A 60 8.94 25.89 16.15
N GLN A 61 7.98 26.08 17.06
CA GLN A 61 8.22 25.94 18.51
C GLN A 61 8.62 24.52 18.90
N ILE A 62 7.95 23.50 18.35
CA ILE A 62 8.31 22.09 18.55
C ILE A 62 9.73 21.84 18.07
N LEU A 63 10.10 22.31 16.87
CA LEU A 63 11.43 22.12 16.29
C LEU A 63 12.53 22.79 17.14
N LEU A 64 12.30 24.02 17.59
CA LEU A 64 13.23 24.74 18.48
C LEU A 64 13.38 24.05 19.84
N THR A 65 12.30 23.51 20.39
CA THR A 65 12.35 22.75 21.66
C THR A 65 13.15 21.45 21.49
N ILE A 66 12.99 20.75 20.36
CA ILE A 66 13.81 19.57 20.03
C ILE A 66 15.30 19.93 19.93
N ALA A 67 15.61 21.09 19.34
CA ALA A 67 16.99 21.59 19.24
C ALA A 67 17.58 21.90 20.62
N ALA A 68 16.83 22.58 21.48
CA ALA A 68 17.26 22.94 22.82
C ALA A 68 17.53 21.72 23.73
N GLU A 69 16.71 20.67 23.66
CA GLU A 69 16.92 19.47 24.49
C GLU A 69 18.13 18.65 24.07
N ARG A 70 18.54 18.71 22.80
CA ARG A 70 19.54 17.78 22.26
C ARG A 70 20.99 18.25 22.33
N ASN A 71 21.28 19.55 22.52
CA ASN A 71 22.64 20.13 22.65
C ASN A 71 23.70 19.61 21.65
N ASN A 72 23.28 19.04 20.52
CA ASN A 72 24.11 18.26 19.60
C ASN A 72 23.96 18.78 18.17
N GLY A 73 24.56 19.94 17.90
CA GLY A 73 24.77 20.48 16.55
C GLY A 73 23.52 20.65 15.69
N PRO A 74 23.68 20.84 14.37
CA PRO A 74 22.58 21.13 13.46
C PRO A 74 21.67 19.91 13.29
N ILE A 75 20.37 20.09 13.58
CA ILE A 75 19.36 19.03 13.49
C ILE A 75 18.60 19.15 12.18
N SER A 76 18.55 18.07 11.40
CA SER A 76 17.66 17.97 10.24
C SER A 76 16.51 16.99 10.50
N ILE A 77 15.28 17.45 10.30
CA ILE A 77 14.03 16.69 10.49
C ILE A 77 13.34 16.51 9.13
N GLY A 78 13.04 15.26 8.79
CA GLY A 78 12.31 14.87 7.58
C GLY A 78 10.87 14.46 7.88
N LEU A 79 9.91 15.07 7.19
CA LEU A 79 8.52 14.62 7.21
C LEU A 79 8.25 13.79 5.94
N ILE A 80 7.96 12.51 6.13
CA ILE A 80 7.72 11.56 5.04
C ILE A 80 6.21 11.31 4.97
N PHE A 81 5.61 11.79 3.89
CA PHE A 81 4.18 11.64 3.61
C PHE A 81 3.97 10.44 2.69
N GLU A 82 3.44 9.36 3.23
CA GLU A 82 3.07 8.19 2.43
C GLU A 82 1.68 8.35 1.80
N GLN A 83 1.50 7.73 0.63
CA GLN A 83 0.26 7.82 -0.16
C GLN A 83 -0.14 9.27 -0.42
N ALA A 84 0.84 10.11 -0.79
CA ALA A 84 0.67 11.55 -0.95
C ALA A 84 -0.40 11.93 -2.00
N GLU A 85 -0.78 11.01 -2.91
CA GLU A 85 -1.93 11.19 -3.81
C GLU A 85 -3.23 11.54 -3.08
N LYS A 86 -3.38 11.15 -1.81
CA LYS A 86 -4.55 11.46 -0.98
C LYS A 86 -4.64 12.95 -0.61
N LEU A 87 -3.53 13.68 -0.65
CA LEU A 87 -3.53 15.13 -0.42
C LEU A 87 -4.28 15.88 -1.53
N CYS A 88 -4.39 15.30 -2.74
CA CYS A 88 -5.18 15.85 -3.84
C CYS A 88 -6.70 15.76 -3.58
N ASP A 89 -7.15 14.80 -2.77
CA ASP A 89 -8.56 14.63 -2.43
C ASP A 89 -9.02 15.64 -1.34
N GLY A 90 -8.07 16.35 -0.72
CA GLY A 90 -8.30 17.29 0.38
C GLY A 90 -8.66 18.72 -0.06
N GLU A 91 -8.56 19.65 0.87
CA GLU A 91 -8.75 21.08 0.58
C GLU A 91 -7.62 21.62 -0.31
N SER A 92 -7.99 22.51 -1.25
CA SER A 92 -7.11 23.06 -2.30
C SER A 92 -5.79 23.66 -1.79
N LEU A 93 -5.76 24.17 -0.56
CA LEU A 93 -4.59 24.84 0.01
C LEU A 93 -3.62 23.93 0.79
N VAL A 94 -4.02 22.71 1.13
CA VAL A 94 -3.20 21.80 1.95
C VAL A 94 -2.00 21.29 1.17
N LEU A 95 -2.22 20.84 -0.07
CA LEU A 95 -1.14 20.31 -0.90
C LEU A 95 -0.05 21.38 -1.19
N PRO A 96 -0.38 22.61 -1.62
CA PRO A 96 0.61 23.69 -1.74
C PRO A 96 1.34 23.99 -0.42
N LEU A 97 0.63 23.99 0.72
CA LEU A 97 1.24 24.19 2.04
C LEU A 97 2.25 23.09 2.36
N ILE A 98 1.91 21.81 2.18
CA ILE A 98 2.79 20.68 2.49
C ILE A 98 4.03 20.67 1.57
N VAL A 99 3.85 20.96 0.27
CA VAL A 99 4.96 21.06 -0.70
C VAL A 99 5.92 22.19 -0.33
N GLY A 100 5.41 23.33 0.12
CA GLY A 100 6.20 24.49 0.53
C GLY A 100 6.61 24.50 2.01
N LEU A 101 6.19 23.52 2.82
CA LEU A 101 6.25 23.59 4.28
C LEU A 101 7.68 23.75 4.78
N GLY A 102 8.61 22.99 4.22
CA GLY A 102 10.03 23.10 4.55
C GLY A 102 10.56 24.52 4.32
N SER A 103 10.22 25.15 3.20
CA SER A 103 10.66 26.52 2.91
C SER A 103 10.08 27.53 3.89
N ILE A 104 8.77 27.46 4.15
CA ILE A 104 8.06 28.41 5.04
C ILE A 104 8.61 28.33 6.47
N VAL A 105 8.79 27.10 6.97
CA VAL A 105 9.29 26.84 8.33
C VAL A 105 10.75 27.24 8.44
N ASN A 106 11.59 26.85 7.48
CA ASN A 106 13.02 27.18 7.50
C ASN A 106 13.25 28.70 7.42
N GLU A 107 12.46 29.42 6.61
CA GLU A 107 12.53 30.89 6.55
C GLU A 107 12.20 31.51 7.90
N LYS A 108 11.10 31.07 8.55
CA LYS A 108 10.74 31.54 9.90
C LYS A 108 11.81 31.22 10.95
N LEU A 109 12.40 30.03 10.90
CA LEU A 109 13.46 29.63 11.83
C LEU A 109 14.76 30.44 11.63
N CYS A 110 15.10 30.80 10.39
CA CYS A 110 16.24 31.66 10.11
C CYS A 110 16.09 33.05 10.78
N TYR A 111 14.89 33.64 10.78
CA TYR A 111 14.67 34.93 11.45
C TYR A 111 14.89 34.88 12.97
N THR A 112 14.77 33.70 13.60
CA THR A 112 14.99 33.55 15.05
C THR A 112 16.47 33.51 15.48
N ASN A 113 17.43 33.71 14.56
CA ASN A 113 18.87 33.97 14.82
C ASN A 113 19.54 33.03 15.85
N SER A 114 19.11 31.77 15.93
CA SER A 114 19.73 30.76 16.81
C SER A 114 20.86 30.04 16.07
N LEU A 115 22.00 29.81 16.73
CA LEU A 115 23.18 29.19 16.12
C LEU A 115 22.94 27.74 15.67
N ASP A 116 21.98 27.06 16.31
CA ASP A 116 21.56 25.67 16.04
C ASP A 116 20.13 25.62 15.48
N THR A 117 19.86 26.32 14.37
CA THR A 117 18.54 26.28 13.73
C THR A 117 18.27 24.89 13.11
N PRO A 118 17.16 24.24 13.47
CA PRO A 118 16.79 22.98 12.85
C PRO A 118 16.33 23.19 11.40
N VAL A 119 16.64 22.24 10.53
CA VAL A 119 16.24 22.26 9.12
C VAL A 119 15.13 21.23 8.89
N LEU A 120 14.00 21.69 8.37
CA LEU A 120 12.87 20.85 7.98
C LEU A 120 12.91 20.56 6.47
N PHE A 121 12.70 19.31 6.09
CA PHE A 121 12.42 18.93 4.70
C PHE A 121 11.24 17.96 4.61
N THR A 122 10.55 17.97 3.48
CA THR A 122 9.35 17.16 3.23
C THR A 122 9.61 16.20 2.07
N VAL A 123 9.20 14.94 2.24
CA VAL A 123 9.28 13.89 1.22
C VAL A 123 7.88 13.37 0.95
N LEU A 124 7.44 13.45 -0.30
CA LEU A 124 6.14 12.96 -0.75
C LEU A 124 6.33 11.62 -1.48
N VAL A 125 5.74 10.56 -0.96
CA VAL A 125 5.79 9.23 -1.57
C VAL A 125 4.42 8.94 -2.20
N THR A 126 4.40 8.81 -3.52
CA THR A 126 3.17 8.66 -4.32
C THR A 126 3.37 7.65 -5.44
N ARG A 127 2.26 7.04 -5.89
CA ARG A 127 2.20 6.21 -7.10
C ARG A 127 1.78 6.99 -8.35
N LEU A 128 1.34 8.23 -8.17
CA LEU A 128 0.95 9.12 -9.26
C LEU A 128 2.14 9.98 -9.68
N PRO A 129 2.31 10.24 -10.99
CA PRO A 129 3.34 11.16 -11.45
C PRO A 129 2.95 12.61 -11.07
N TRP A 130 3.96 13.49 -10.95
CA TRP A 130 3.79 14.85 -10.39
C TRP A 130 2.80 15.70 -11.18
N GLU A 131 2.65 15.48 -12.48
CA GLU A 131 1.73 16.24 -13.34
C GLU A 131 0.27 16.09 -12.91
N LYS A 132 -0.07 14.97 -12.24
CA LYS A 132 -1.42 14.75 -11.70
C LYS A 132 -1.70 15.50 -10.40
N PHE A 133 -0.67 16.11 -9.79
CA PHE A 133 -0.80 16.99 -8.63
C PHE A 133 -1.01 18.45 -9.04
N ASN A 134 -0.80 18.81 -10.32
CA ASN A 134 -0.77 20.19 -10.77
C ASN A 134 -2.17 20.83 -10.93
N PHE A 135 -2.71 21.41 -9.85
CA PHE A 135 -3.93 22.23 -9.87
C PHE A 135 -3.68 23.72 -10.21
N GLY A 136 -2.54 24.06 -10.83
CA GLY A 136 -2.29 25.39 -11.39
C GLY A 136 -1.95 26.51 -10.40
N THR A 137 -1.61 26.18 -9.14
CA THR A 137 -1.35 27.17 -8.07
C THR A 137 -0.10 26.86 -7.21
N PHE A 138 0.91 26.19 -7.78
CA PHE A 138 2.17 25.95 -7.07
C PHE A 138 3.13 27.13 -7.20
N TYR A 139 3.54 27.68 -6.06
CA TYR A 139 4.69 28.59 -5.98
C TYR A 139 6.02 27.83 -5.94
N PHE A 140 6.01 26.57 -5.49
CA PHE A 140 7.20 25.74 -5.29
C PHE A 140 7.06 24.40 -6.02
N GLU A 141 8.07 24.03 -6.80
CA GLU A 141 8.13 22.76 -7.53
C GLU A 141 9.09 21.80 -6.82
N PRO A 142 8.62 20.61 -6.38
CA PRO A 142 9.47 19.65 -5.69
C PRO A 142 10.44 18.95 -6.67
N TYR A 143 11.55 18.46 -6.12
CA TYR A 143 12.45 17.58 -6.87
C TYR A 143 11.83 16.17 -6.98
N VAL A 144 11.50 15.76 -8.20
CA VAL A 144 10.85 14.47 -8.47
C VAL A 144 11.90 13.39 -8.72
N ILE A 145 11.90 12.35 -7.88
CA ILE A 145 12.76 11.17 -8.05
C ILE A 145 11.88 10.01 -8.52
N PRO A 146 11.96 9.60 -9.81
CA PRO A 146 11.22 8.44 -10.28
C PRO A 146 11.84 7.16 -9.70
N ILE A 147 11.00 6.32 -9.08
CA ILE A 147 11.38 4.98 -8.63
C ILE A 147 10.82 3.97 -9.63
N GLU A 148 11.72 3.36 -10.40
CA GLU A 148 11.34 2.35 -11.37
C GLU A 148 11.04 1.00 -10.70
N SER A 149 10.19 0.20 -11.35
CA SER A 149 9.96 -1.19 -10.94
C SER A 149 11.23 -2.02 -11.13
N TYR A 150 11.50 -2.94 -10.20
CA TYR A 150 12.65 -3.82 -10.29
C TYR A 150 12.72 -4.62 -11.61
N SER A 151 13.92 -4.72 -12.17
CA SER A 151 14.20 -5.61 -13.30
C SER A 151 14.12 -7.08 -12.87
N ARG A 152 14.05 -7.99 -13.84
CA ARG A 152 14.07 -9.44 -13.56
C ARG A 152 15.32 -9.82 -12.77
N GLU A 153 16.48 -9.30 -13.13
CA GLU A 153 17.78 -9.59 -12.51
C GLU A 153 17.86 -9.03 -11.08
N GLN A 154 17.26 -7.87 -10.83
CA GLN A 154 17.17 -7.29 -9.49
C GLN A 154 16.24 -8.12 -8.60
N LEU A 155 15.09 -8.55 -9.13
CA LEU A 155 14.18 -9.45 -8.41
C LEU A 155 14.80 -10.82 -8.15
N THR A 156 15.51 -11.41 -9.11
CA THR A 156 16.25 -12.66 -8.89
C THR A 156 17.20 -12.51 -7.71
N ARG A 157 18.01 -11.45 -7.69
CA ARG A 157 18.94 -11.19 -6.57
C ARG A 157 18.23 -11.00 -5.23
N LEU A 158 17.12 -10.25 -5.23
CA LEU A 158 16.32 -10.01 -4.03
C LEU A 158 15.66 -11.28 -3.50
N LEU A 159 15.11 -12.13 -4.37
CA LEU A 159 14.48 -13.39 -3.96
C LEU A 159 15.53 -14.39 -3.47
N LEU A 160 16.69 -14.47 -4.14
CA LEU A 160 17.81 -15.31 -3.70
C LEU A 160 18.33 -14.93 -2.30
N SER A 161 18.36 -13.63 -1.96
CA SER A 161 18.78 -13.20 -0.62
C SER A 161 17.79 -13.55 0.49
N LEU A 162 16.58 -13.99 0.15
CA LEU A 162 15.53 -14.44 1.07
C LEU A 162 15.43 -15.97 1.15
N SER A 163 16.50 -16.68 0.77
CA SER A 163 16.54 -18.15 0.80
C SER A 163 16.21 -18.72 2.18
N PRO A 164 15.31 -19.73 2.29
CA PRO A 164 15.00 -20.39 3.55
C PRO A 164 16.22 -21.12 4.15
N ALA A 165 16.32 -21.12 5.48
CA ALA A 165 17.36 -21.88 6.19
C ALA A 165 17.22 -23.38 5.90
N GLY A 166 18.27 -23.99 5.33
CA GLY A 166 18.30 -25.43 4.97
C GLY A 166 17.98 -25.75 3.51
N ALA A 167 17.60 -24.76 2.69
CA ALA A 167 17.46 -24.95 1.24
C ALA A 167 18.84 -25.06 0.58
N SER A 168 18.98 -25.94 -0.42
CA SER A 168 20.20 -25.96 -1.22
C SER A 168 20.18 -24.81 -2.22
N GLU A 169 21.27 -24.05 -2.29
CA GLU A 169 21.35 -22.80 -3.07
C GLU A 169 21.06 -23.03 -4.57
N SER A 170 21.58 -24.12 -5.14
CA SER A 170 21.34 -24.50 -6.53
C SER A 170 19.87 -24.81 -6.82
N ARG A 171 19.14 -25.42 -5.88
CA ARG A 171 17.71 -25.74 -6.05
C ARG A 171 16.85 -24.51 -5.88
N PHE A 172 17.15 -23.70 -4.86
CA PHE A 172 16.43 -22.46 -4.64
C PHE A 172 16.58 -21.50 -5.82
N LYS A 173 17.77 -21.42 -6.42
CA LYS A 173 17.99 -20.64 -7.64
C LYS A 173 17.13 -21.11 -8.81
N ARG A 174 17.06 -22.42 -9.06
CA ARG A 174 16.20 -23.00 -10.10
C ARG A 174 14.72 -22.70 -9.85
N PHE A 175 14.28 -22.76 -8.59
CA PHE A 175 12.92 -22.38 -8.22
C PHE A 175 12.65 -20.89 -8.48
N VAL A 176 13.54 -19.99 -8.09
CA VAL A 176 13.40 -18.55 -8.33
C VAL A 176 13.32 -18.25 -9.83
N ASP A 177 14.17 -18.90 -10.64
CA ASP A 177 14.14 -18.76 -12.11
C ASP A 177 12.82 -19.27 -12.70
N LEU A 178 12.29 -20.40 -12.20
CA LEU A 178 10.98 -20.91 -12.58
C LEU A 178 9.84 -19.95 -12.18
N LEU A 179 9.83 -19.50 -10.92
CA LEU A 179 8.86 -18.57 -10.37
C LEU A 179 8.81 -17.29 -11.22
N LEU A 180 9.96 -16.68 -11.50
CA LEU A 180 10.02 -15.48 -12.32
C LEU A 180 9.67 -15.75 -13.79
N THR A 181 9.91 -16.95 -14.31
CA THR A 181 9.46 -17.31 -15.68
C THR A 181 7.93 -17.35 -15.78
N VAL A 182 7.24 -17.84 -14.75
CA VAL A 182 5.78 -17.96 -14.76
C VAL A 182 5.10 -16.67 -14.29
N CYS A 183 5.61 -16.02 -13.25
CA CYS A 183 4.91 -14.95 -12.53
C CYS A 183 5.30 -13.54 -13.00
N PHE A 184 6.55 -13.30 -13.41
CA PHE A 184 7.03 -11.96 -13.79
C PHE A 184 6.24 -11.30 -14.93
N PRO A 185 5.75 -12.04 -15.95
CA PRO A 185 4.93 -11.43 -17.00
C PRO A 185 3.59 -10.85 -16.50
N VAL A 186 3.08 -11.32 -15.36
CA VAL A 186 1.77 -10.93 -14.82
C VAL A 186 1.89 -10.06 -13.57
N CYS A 187 2.91 -10.28 -12.74
CA CYS A 187 3.14 -9.56 -11.50
C CYS A 187 4.59 -9.09 -11.38
N ARG A 188 4.77 -7.77 -11.20
CA ARG A 188 6.07 -7.12 -10.95
C ARG A 188 6.23 -6.62 -9.51
N ASN A 189 5.21 -6.81 -8.68
CA ASN A 189 5.25 -6.39 -7.29
C ASN A 189 6.16 -7.34 -6.50
N ALA A 190 7.28 -6.83 -5.99
CA ALA A 190 8.23 -7.61 -5.22
C ALA A 190 7.59 -8.28 -3.99
N GLY A 191 6.71 -7.57 -3.26
CA GLY A 191 6.03 -8.12 -2.08
C GLY A 191 5.14 -9.31 -2.41
N GLU A 192 4.41 -9.25 -3.51
CA GLU A 192 3.56 -10.35 -3.97
C GLU A 192 4.38 -11.53 -4.50
N LEU A 193 5.50 -11.27 -5.17
CA LEU A 193 6.43 -12.32 -5.60
C LEU A 193 7.12 -13.01 -4.42
N ILE A 194 7.51 -12.27 -3.37
CA ILE A 194 8.02 -12.84 -2.11
C ILE A 194 6.95 -13.71 -1.45
N HIS A 195 5.70 -13.26 -1.43
CA HIS A 195 4.60 -14.04 -0.88
C HIS A 195 4.39 -15.36 -1.64
N LEU A 196 4.35 -15.30 -2.98
CA LEU A 196 4.27 -16.50 -3.82
C LEU A 196 5.46 -17.43 -3.63
N MET A 197 6.67 -16.90 -3.51
CA MET A 197 7.87 -17.68 -3.22
C MET A 197 7.70 -18.49 -1.93
N ASN A 198 7.26 -17.83 -0.85
CA ASN A 198 7.08 -18.46 0.46
C ASN A 198 6.02 -19.57 0.47
N ILE A 199 4.89 -19.36 -0.22
CA ILE A 199 3.81 -20.37 -0.31
C ILE A 199 4.25 -21.56 -1.17
N ASN A 200 4.85 -21.29 -2.33
CA ASN A 200 5.08 -22.33 -3.33
C ASN A 200 6.41 -23.07 -3.14
N TRP A 201 7.35 -22.56 -2.34
CA TRP A 201 8.63 -23.24 -2.10
C TRP A 201 8.45 -24.65 -1.54
N ARG A 202 7.56 -24.83 -0.55
CA ARG A 202 7.31 -26.16 0.05
C ARG A 202 6.81 -27.17 -0.98
N ALA A 203 5.86 -26.76 -1.82
CA ALA A 203 5.30 -27.60 -2.88
C ALA A 203 6.33 -27.91 -3.99
N PHE A 204 7.32 -27.04 -4.19
CA PHE A 204 8.44 -27.28 -5.11
C PHE A 204 9.47 -28.28 -4.54
N ASP A 205 9.75 -28.19 -3.23
CA ASP A 205 10.77 -29.00 -2.56
C ASP A 205 10.29 -30.42 -2.19
N GLU A 206 8.98 -30.57 -1.98
CA GLU A 206 8.33 -31.81 -1.54
C GLU A 206 8.55 -33.01 -2.50
N PRO A 207 8.43 -32.90 -3.83
CA PRO A 207 8.66 -34.02 -4.75
C PRO A 207 10.07 -34.59 -4.70
N VAL A 208 11.07 -33.76 -4.43
CA VAL A 208 12.48 -34.20 -4.29
C VAL A 208 12.67 -34.87 -2.93
N THR A 209 12.11 -34.29 -1.87
CA THR A 209 12.17 -34.86 -0.52
C THR A 209 11.47 -36.22 -0.43
N LYS A 210 10.39 -36.41 -1.18
CA LYS A 210 9.65 -37.68 -1.30
C LYS A 210 10.28 -38.67 -2.28
N GLY A 211 11.35 -38.29 -2.98
CA GLY A 211 12.02 -39.14 -3.97
C GLY A 211 11.21 -39.39 -5.24
N LEU A 212 10.18 -38.58 -5.52
CA LEU A 212 9.38 -38.66 -6.75
C LEU A 212 10.17 -38.16 -7.97
N VAL A 213 11.11 -37.25 -7.75
CA VAL A 213 11.99 -36.67 -8.77
C VAL A 213 13.40 -36.60 -8.23
N ALA A 214 14.38 -36.92 -9.07
CA ALA A 214 15.79 -36.78 -8.70
C ALA A 214 16.14 -35.30 -8.42
N PRO A 215 17.07 -35.01 -7.49
CA PRO A 215 17.48 -33.63 -7.20
C PRO A 215 18.08 -32.92 -8.42
N ASP A 216 18.62 -33.67 -9.38
CA ASP A 216 19.23 -33.17 -10.61
C ASP A 216 18.27 -33.13 -11.81
N ASP A 217 17.07 -33.71 -11.70
CA ASP A 217 16.08 -33.68 -12.79
C ASP A 217 15.31 -32.35 -12.79
N GLU A 218 15.90 -31.36 -13.46
CA GLU A 218 15.36 -30.01 -13.62
C GLU A 218 14.02 -29.99 -14.34
N TRP A 219 13.89 -30.80 -15.39
CA TRP A 219 12.69 -30.83 -16.21
C TRP A 219 11.52 -31.48 -15.47
N GLY A 220 11.77 -32.56 -14.72
CA GLY A 220 10.77 -33.20 -13.87
C GLY A 220 10.24 -32.25 -12.79
N GLN A 221 11.12 -31.54 -12.09
CA GLN A 221 10.75 -30.55 -11.07
C GLN A 221 9.94 -29.40 -11.69
N TRP A 222 10.39 -28.88 -12.84
CA TRP A 222 9.68 -27.82 -13.57
C TRP A 222 8.26 -28.24 -13.95
N LYS A 223 8.11 -29.43 -14.54
CA LYS A 223 6.82 -29.93 -15.05
C LYS A 223 5.80 -30.12 -13.93
N LEU A 224 6.23 -30.55 -12.74
CA LEU A 224 5.36 -30.72 -11.58
C LEU A 224 4.99 -29.39 -10.92
N ALA A 225 5.94 -28.46 -10.82
CA ALA A 225 5.74 -27.19 -10.12
C ALA A 225 4.98 -26.14 -10.94
N GLN A 226 5.17 -26.09 -12.26
CA GLN A 226 4.54 -25.10 -13.14
C GLN A 226 3.01 -25.00 -12.99
N PRO A 227 2.21 -26.09 -13.00
CA PRO A 227 0.75 -25.99 -12.85
C PRO A 227 0.35 -25.46 -11.47
N PHE A 228 1.11 -25.76 -10.43
CA PHE A 228 0.86 -25.25 -9.08
C PHE A 228 1.09 -23.73 -9.01
N LEU A 229 2.21 -23.25 -9.58
CA LEU A 229 2.51 -21.82 -9.67
C LEU A 229 1.44 -21.04 -10.45
N LYS A 230 0.96 -21.59 -11.57
CA LYS A 230 -0.13 -20.97 -12.36
C LYS A 230 -1.43 -20.85 -11.56
N ARG A 231 -1.75 -21.85 -10.73
CA ARG A 231 -2.92 -21.81 -9.85
C ARG A 231 -2.77 -20.75 -8.77
N SER A 232 -1.62 -20.70 -8.09
CA SER A 232 -1.34 -19.70 -7.05
C SER A 232 -1.33 -18.27 -7.62
N LEU A 233 -0.88 -18.10 -8.87
CA LEU A 233 -0.92 -16.83 -9.59
C LEU A 233 -2.36 -16.37 -9.85
N ALA A 234 -3.28 -17.27 -10.22
CA ALA A 234 -4.68 -16.94 -10.45
C ALA A 234 -5.40 -16.40 -9.20
N THR A 235 -4.91 -16.75 -8.01
CA THR A 235 -5.47 -16.33 -6.71
C THR A 235 -4.63 -15.26 -6.00
N LEU A 236 -3.59 -14.71 -6.63
CA LEU A 236 -2.56 -13.87 -6.00
C LEU A 236 -3.13 -12.70 -5.17
N TYR A 237 -4.06 -11.94 -5.75
CA TYR A 237 -4.64 -10.75 -5.10
C TYR A 237 -5.87 -11.04 -4.25
N LEU A 238 -6.40 -12.26 -4.30
CA LEU A 238 -7.56 -12.64 -3.51
C LEU A 238 -7.21 -12.89 -2.04
N ARG A 239 -5.90 -12.92 -1.70
CA ARG A 239 -5.35 -13.13 -0.36
C ARG A 239 -6.30 -13.95 0.50
N HIS A 240 -6.56 -15.19 0.09
CA HIS A 240 -7.30 -16.11 0.94
C HIS A 240 -6.54 -16.17 2.26
N TYR A 241 -7.19 -15.78 3.36
CA TYR A 241 -6.61 -15.85 4.70
C TYR A 241 -6.04 -17.26 4.90
N ALA A 242 -4.72 -17.36 4.84
CA ALA A 242 -3.97 -18.61 4.87
C ALA A 242 -3.83 -19.16 6.31
N ASP A 243 -4.79 -18.85 7.19
CA ASP A 243 -4.79 -19.28 8.58
C ASP A 243 -5.61 -20.56 8.84
N ALA A 244 -6.15 -21.20 7.80
CA ALA A 244 -6.77 -22.50 7.93
C ALA A 244 -5.92 -23.59 7.25
N SER A 245 -4.92 -24.08 7.97
CA SER A 245 -4.30 -25.41 7.81
C SER A 245 -3.84 -25.81 6.40
N VAL A 246 -2.52 -25.94 6.26
CA VAL A 246 -1.80 -26.52 5.11
C VAL A 246 -2.22 -27.96 4.75
N ASP A 247 -3.13 -28.60 5.50
CA ASP A 247 -3.63 -29.96 5.24
C ASP A 247 -5.01 -30.03 4.56
N SER A 248 -5.59 -28.91 4.12
CA SER A 248 -6.93 -28.91 3.50
C SER A 248 -6.99 -28.38 2.07
N VAL A 249 -5.91 -28.51 1.29
CA VAL A 249 -5.98 -28.39 -0.19
C VAL A 249 -6.62 -29.64 -0.79
N SER A 250 -7.83 -29.93 -0.33
CA SER A 250 -8.83 -30.63 -1.13
C SER A 250 -9.42 -29.59 -2.10
N PRO A 251 -9.52 -29.86 -3.41
CA PRO A 251 -10.13 -28.96 -4.40
C PRO A 251 -11.65 -28.71 -4.18
N LYS A 252 -12.19 -29.08 -3.01
CA LYS A 252 -13.60 -29.01 -2.63
C LYS A 252 -13.95 -27.80 -1.76
N ASN A 253 -12.97 -27.07 -1.22
CA ASN A 253 -13.24 -25.93 -0.32
C ASN A 253 -13.24 -24.58 -1.03
N ALA A 254 -12.56 -24.43 -2.18
CA ALA A 254 -12.65 -23.22 -3.00
C ALA A 254 -14.05 -23.06 -3.63
N THR A 255 -14.76 -24.16 -3.88
CA THR A 255 -16.13 -24.18 -4.42
C THR A 255 -17.22 -23.92 -3.38
N ARG A 256 -16.88 -23.79 -2.09
CA ARG A 256 -17.87 -23.50 -1.03
C ARG A 256 -18.12 -22.01 -0.77
N GLN A 257 -17.29 -21.12 -1.32
CA GLN A 257 -17.49 -19.66 -1.18
C GLN A 257 -18.51 -19.08 -2.18
N ASP A 258 -18.90 -19.84 -3.21
CA ASP A 258 -19.85 -19.38 -4.24
C ASP A 258 -21.33 -19.70 -3.93
N PHE A 259 -21.60 -20.42 -2.83
CA PHE A 259 -22.97 -20.75 -2.44
C PHE A 259 -23.54 -19.68 -1.51
N LEU A 260 -24.12 -18.64 -2.12
CA LEU A 260 -24.97 -17.70 -1.42
C LEU A 260 -26.34 -18.35 -1.15
N GLU A 261 -26.58 -18.78 0.09
CA GLU A 261 -27.88 -19.31 0.49
C GLU A 261 -28.92 -18.19 0.55
N LEU A 262 -29.75 -18.11 -0.49
CA LEU A 262 -30.83 -17.14 -0.58
C LEU A 262 -32.19 -17.80 -0.23
N PRO A 263 -33.12 -17.08 0.41
CA PRO A 263 -34.51 -17.50 0.53
C PRO A 263 -35.15 -17.74 -0.85
N TYR A 264 -36.17 -18.61 -0.90
CA TYR A 264 -36.80 -19.04 -2.16
C TYR A 264 -37.21 -17.88 -3.07
N ILE A 265 -38.02 -16.93 -2.56
CA ILE A 265 -38.50 -15.78 -3.36
C ILE A 265 -37.35 -14.88 -3.80
N THR A 266 -36.34 -14.67 -2.94
CA THR A 266 -35.17 -13.85 -3.25
C THR A 266 -34.36 -14.42 -4.43
N ARG A 267 -34.29 -15.76 -4.58
CA ARG A 267 -33.67 -16.39 -5.76
C ARG A 267 -34.40 -16.02 -7.03
N PHE A 268 -35.73 -16.15 -7.06
CA PHE A 268 -36.53 -15.81 -8.25
C PHE A 268 -36.46 -14.32 -8.56
N LEU A 269 -36.50 -13.46 -7.53
CA LEU A 269 -36.38 -12.02 -7.73
C LEU A 269 -35.01 -11.63 -8.29
N LEU A 270 -33.93 -12.22 -7.79
CA LEU A 270 -32.57 -11.97 -8.28
C LEU A 270 -32.40 -12.45 -9.72
N ILE A 271 -32.91 -13.64 -10.04
CA ILE A 271 -32.89 -14.18 -11.41
C ILE A 271 -33.73 -13.29 -12.33
N ALA A 272 -34.91 -12.86 -11.91
CA ALA A 272 -35.78 -11.98 -12.69
C ALA A 272 -35.13 -10.62 -12.93
N ALA A 273 -34.49 -10.03 -11.91
CA ALA A 273 -33.76 -8.77 -12.03
C ALA A 273 -32.56 -8.91 -12.98
N PHE A 274 -31.82 -10.04 -12.93
CA PHE A 274 -30.74 -10.32 -13.86
C PHE A 274 -31.24 -10.44 -15.30
N ILE A 275 -32.31 -11.21 -15.54
CA ILE A 275 -32.93 -11.36 -16.86
C ILE A 275 -33.42 -10.01 -17.38
N ALA A 276 -34.02 -9.18 -16.52
CA ALA A 276 -34.50 -7.85 -16.87
C ALA A 276 -33.35 -6.87 -17.19
N SER A 277 -32.22 -6.99 -16.50
CA SER A 277 -31.05 -6.14 -16.72
C SER A 277 -30.22 -6.55 -17.95
N TYR A 278 -30.14 -7.85 -18.23
CA TYR A 278 -29.28 -8.36 -19.31
C TYR A 278 -29.95 -8.27 -20.68
N ASN A 279 -31.27 -8.41 -20.73
CA ASN A 279 -32.00 -8.41 -21.99
C ASN A 279 -32.53 -7.02 -22.35
N PRO A 280 -32.51 -6.62 -23.62
CA PRO A 280 -33.15 -5.38 -24.05
C PRO A 280 -34.68 -5.49 -23.94
N VAL A 281 -35.33 -4.36 -23.65
CA VAL A 281 -36.75 -4.26 -23.27
C VAL A 281 -37.72 -4.89 -24.29
N HIS A 282 -37.39 -4.86 -25.58
CA HIS A 282 -38.25 -5.41 -26.65
C HIS A 282 -38.27 -6.96 -26.68
N LEU A 283 -37.17 -7.62 -26.26
CA LEU A 283 -37.11 -9.08 -26.13
C LEU A 283 -37.82 -9.54 -24.85
N ILE A 284 -37.71 -8.77 -23.77
CA ILE A 284 -38.39 -9.06 -22.50
C ILE A 284 -39.91 -9.04 -22.67
N LYS A 285 -40.46 -8.07 -23.41
CA LYS A 285 -41.90 -8.01 -23.69
C LYS A 285 -42.40 -9.30 -24.36
N ASN A 286 -41.71 -9.75 -25.41
CA ASN A 286 -42.09 -10.97 -26.13
C ASN A 286 -41.90 -12.25 -25.28
N PHE A 287 -40.89 -12.27 -24.40
CA PHE A 287 -40.61 -13.40 -23.52
C PHE A 287 -41.63 -13.50 -22.36
N CYS A 288 -41.92 -12.39 -21.68
CA CYS A 288 -42.92 -12.33 -20.61
C CYS A 288 -44.35 -12.59 -21.12
N LEU A 289 -44.71 -12.04 -22.30
CA LEU A 289 -46.04 -12.28 -22.89
C LEU A 289 -46.25 -13.74 -23.30
N ARG A 290 -45.19 -14.47 -23.64
CA ARG A 290 -45.27 -15.92 -23.94
C ARG A 290 -45.36 -16.78 -22.67
N LEU A 291 -44.73 -16.36 -21.57
CA LEU A 291 -44.80 -17.06 -20.28
C LEU A 291 -46.13 -16.86 -19.55
N LEU A 292 -46.86 -15.76 -19.81
CA LEU A 292 -48.18 -15.49 -19.24
C LEU A 292 -49.35 -16.16 -19.99
N ASN A 293 -49.13 -16.56 -21.24
CA ASN A 293 -50.15 -17.10 -22.14
C ASN A 293 -50.02 -18.62 -22.37
N GLY A 294 -49.18 -19.32 -21.61
CA GLY A 294 -49.05 -20.78 -21.59
C GLY A 294 -49.23 -21.29 -20.17
#